data_AF-A0A2N0EU31-F1
#
_entry.id   AF-A0A2N0EU31-F1
#
_cell.length_a   1.000
_cell.length_b   1.000
_cell.length_c   1.000
_cell.angle_alpha   90.00
_cell.angle_beta   90.00
_cell.angle_gamma   90.00
#
_symmetry.space_group_name_H-M   'P 1'
#
loop_
_entity.id
_entity.type
_entity.pdbx_description
1 polymer ?
#
loop_
_entity_poly.entity_id
_entity_poly.type
_entity_poly.pdbx_seq_one_letter_code
_entity_poly.pdbx_strand_id
1 'polypeptide(L)'
;MRNLAPLMLLLCVGFSTFSQVGINTTNPTTTLDVNGSIRVRGVSTTSSEEVTVIATKIIGVDDLGNFVDVQIGDNLILEANKIKANDKILKIGDVSPFNIPILSDVNLIILPGEPNEDKSVIRMRSILGNMIITGIIGGVDGQQIWLYPVTGDLTILPNSILSLFGNRIESNGSSMVIERYNMVRLMYDATRSKWIIMDH
;
A
#
# COMPACT_ATOMS: atom_id res chain seq x y z
N MET A 1 18.64 78.07 1.27
CA MET A 1 17.70 77.02 1.70
C MET A 1 17.87 75.85 0.73
N ARG A 2 18.39 74.70 1.18
CA ARG A 2 18.68 73.55 0.29
C ARG A 2 17.38 72.78 0.04
N ASN A 3 17.04 72.52 -1.22
CA ASN A 3 15.83 71.82 -1.62
C ASN A 3 15.85 70.35 -1.13
N LEU A 4 15.05 70.05 -0.12
CA LEU A 4 14.84 68.71 0.46
C LEU A 4 13.82 67.86 -0.32
N ALA A 5 13.15 68.44 -1.32
CA ALA A 5 12.14 67.77 -2.14
C ALA A 5 12.59 66.43 -2.77
N PRO A 6 13.81 66.27 -3.33
CA PRO A 6 14.21 64.98 -3.91
C PRO A 6 14.44 63.90 -2.85
N LEU A 7 14.83 64.27 -1.61
CA LEU A 7 15.00 63.32 -0.51
C LEU A 7 13.64 62.79 -0.01
N MET A 8 12.63 63.65 -0.01
CA MET A 8 11.28 63.28 0.42
C MET A 8 10.58 62.39 -0.63
N LEU A 9 10.81 62.63 -1.93
CA LEU A 9 10.31 61.78 -3.00
C LEU A 9 11.00 60.40 -2.99
N LEU A 10 12.30 60.33 -2.69
CA LEU A 10 13.03 59.06 -2.55
C LEU A 10 12.50 58.21 -1.37
N LEU A 11 12.03 58.86 -0.31
CA LEU A 11 11.43 58.20 0.87
C LEU A 11 10.08 57.54 0.54
N CYS A 12 9.36 58.02 -0.48
CA CYS A 12 8.03 57.52 -0.84
C CYS A 12 8.05 56.36 -1.86
N VAL A 13 9.17 56.08 -2.53
CA VAL A 13 9.26 55.10 -3.62
C VAL A 13 9.63 53.69 -3.12
N GLY A 14 9.94 53.52 -1.82
CA GLY A 14 10.58 52.30 -1.30
C GLY A 14 9.70 51.27 -0.58
N PHE A 15 8.41 51.51 -0.34
CA PHE A 15 7.62 50.60 0.51
C PHE A 15 6.63 49.76 -0.29
N SER A 16 7.09 48.62 -0.78
CA SER A 16 6.20 47.49 -1.09
C SER A 16 5.68 46.93 0.24
N THR A 17 4.64 47.52 0.82
CA THR A 17 3.98 46.93 1.99
C THR A 17 3.22 45.70 1.53
N PHE A 18 3.77 44.51 1.79
CA PHE A 18 2.97 43.30 1.76
C PHE A 18 1.83 43.46 2.76
N SER A 19 0.58 43.43 2.29
CA SER A 19 -0.60 43.53 3.16
C SER A 19 -0.86 42.18 3.82
N GLN A 20 -0.09 41.87 4.87
CA GLN A 20 -0.38 40.74 5.74
C GLN A 20 -1.58 41.07 6.63
N VAL A 21 -2.47 40.10 6.83
CA VAL A 21 -3.63 40.22 7.70
C VAL A 21 -3.33 39.49 9.00
N GLY A 22 -3.06 40.25 10.06
CA GLY A 22 -2.98 39.74 11.42
C GLY A 22 -4.32 39.85 12.15
N ILE A 23 -4.82 38.75 12.71
CA ILE A 23 -5.95 38.75 13.64
C ILE A 23 -5.42 38.35 15.02
N ASN A 24 -5.54 39.27 15.99
CA ASN A 24 -5.04 39.09 17.35
C ASN A 24 -3.51 38.84 17.45
N THR A 25 -2.76 39.31 16.45
CA THR A 25 -1.29 39.29 16.41
C THR A 25 -0.78 40.63 15.86
N THR A 26 0.24 41.20 16.50
CA THR A 26 0.85 42.48 16.09
C THR A 26 2.05 42.31 15.17
N ASN A 27 2.52 41.08 14.98
CA ASN A 27 3.63 40.75 14.10
C ASN A 27 3.31 39.46 13.32
N PRO A 28 2.48 39.55 12.26
CA PRO A 28 2.08 38.38 11.46
C PRO A 28 3.30 37.66 10.87
N THR A 29 3.41 36.35 11.06
CA THR A 29 4.50 35.56 10.46
C THR A 29 4.14 34.96 9.09
N THR A 30 2.86 35.04 8.70
CA THR A 30 2.35 34.58 7.41
C THR A 30 1.34 35.59 6.83
N THR A 31 0.91 35.38 5.58
CA THR A 31 -0.05 36.30 4.90
C THR A 31 -1.36 36.47 5.65
N LEU A 32 -1.85 35.40 6.29
CA LEU A 32 -2.96 35.43 7.22
C LEU A 32 -2.54 34.70 8.49
N ASP A 33 -2.34 35.45 9.55
CA ASP A 33 -1.93 34.94 10.85
C ASP A 33 -3.04 35.22 11.87
N VAL A 34 -3.55 34.15 12.48
CA VAL A 34 -4.64 34.21 13.45
C VAL A 34 -4.16 33.60 14.75
N ASN A 35 -3.95 34.43 15.76
CA ASN A 35 -3.71 33.95 17.12
C ASN A 35 -5.06 33.63 17.79
N GLY A 36 -5.62 32.48 17.44
CA GLY A 36 -6.93 32.02 17.88
C GLY A 36 -7.51 30.91 16.99
N SER A 37 -8.81 30.66 17.09
CA SER A 37 -9.48 29.64 16.28
C SER A 37 -9.95 30.19 14.93
N ILE A 38 -9.77 29.41 13.87
CA ILE A 38 -10.34 29.69 12.56
C ILE A 38 -11.64 28.89 12.40
N ARG A 39 -12.72 29.57 11.99
CA ARG A 39 -13.98 28.92 11.57
C ARG A 39 -14.35 29.36 10.17
N VAL A 40 -14.31 28.42 9.23
CA VAL A 40 -14.76 28.66 7.85
C VAL A 40 -16.26 28.34 7.75
N ARG A 41 -17.05 29.25 7.17
CA ARG A 41 -18.51 29.11 6.97
C ARG A 41 -18.84 29.42 5.52
N GLY A 42 -19.98 28.93 5.04
CA GLY A 42 -20.39 29.15 3.65
C GLY A 42 -19.58 28.34 2.63
N VAL A 43 -18.89 27.29 3.07
CA VAL A 43 -18.37 26.25 2.18
C VAL A 43 -19.57 25.42 1.74
N SER A 44 -20.30 25.90 0.75
CA SER A 44 -21.47 25.21 0.21
C SER A 44 -20.99 23.96 -0.54
N THR A 45 -21.36 22.79 -0.03
CA THR A 45 -21.25 21.50 -0.74
C THR A 45 -22.40 21.27 -1.72
N THR A 46 -23.30 22.23 -1.81
CA THR A 46 -24.52 22.22 -2.61
C THR A 46 -24.46 23.44 -3.52
N SER A 47 -23.83 23.29 -4.68
CA SER A 47 -24.23 24.12 -5.81
C SER A 47 -25.68 23.75 -6.15
N SER A 48 -26.45 24.73 -6.59
CA SER A 48 -27.83 24.58 -7.09
C SER A 48 -27.93 23.77 -8.40
N GLU A 49 -26.88 23.02 -8.72
CA GLU A 49 -26.77 21.95 -9.72
C GLU A 49 -25.87 20.88 -9.10
N GLU A 50 -26.06 19.59 -9.40
CA GLU A 50 -25.44 18.42 -8.75
C GLU A 50 -23.89 18.32 -8.84
N VAL A 51 -23.14 19.37 -8.52
CA VAL A 51 -21.68 19.29 -8.36
C VAL A 51 -21.40 18.85 -6.93
N THR A 52 -21.25 17.54 -6.78
CA THR A 52 -20.74 16.95 -5.54
C THR A 52 -19.33 17.49 -5.29
N VAL A 53 -19.12 18.17 -4.16
CA VAL A 53 -17.79 18.61 -3.75
C VAL A 53 -17.00 17.42 -3.23
N ILE A 54 -15.97 17.03 -3.97
CA ILE A 54 -15.05 15.94 -3.63
C ILE A 54 -13.73 16.56 -3.16
N ALA A 55 -13.33 16.24 -1.93
CA ALA A 55 -12.04 16.61 -1.38
C ALA A 55 -10.94 15.97 -2.22
N THR A 56 -10.02 16.80 -2.71
CA THR A 56 -8.88 16.38 -3.53
C THR A 56 -7.60 16.21 -2.71
N LYS A 57 -7.57 16.78 -1.49
CA LYS A 57 -6.42 16.76 -0.58
C LYS A 57 -6.87 16.76 0.88
N ILE A 58 -5.98 16.31 1.75
CA ILE A 58 -6.07 16.49 3.21
C ILE A 58 -5.13 17.63 3.59
N ILE A 59 -5.59 18.50 4.47
CA ILE A 59 -4.78 19.57 5.05
C ILE A 59 -4.48 19.22 6.50
N GLY A 60 -3.20 19.29 6.85
CA GLY A 60 -2.70 19.17 8.21
C GLY A 60 -2.27 20.54 8.74
N VAL A 61 -1.89 20.57 10.01
CA VAL A 61 -1.29 21.73 10.66
C VAL A 61 0.09 21.32 11.17
N ASP A 62 1.13 22.07 10.80
CA ASP A 62 2.50 21.83 11.29
C ASP A 62 2.70 22.35 12.72
N ASP A 63 3.89 22.12 13.29
CA ASP A 63 4.23 22.56 14.66
C ASP A 63 4.20 24.09 14.84
N LEU A 64 4.23 24.84 13.75
CA LEU A 64 4.17 26.31 13.73
C LEU A 64 2.75 26.84 13.46
N GLY A 65 1.76 25.96 13.29
CA GLY A 65 0.37 26.35 13.05
C GLY A 65 0.02 26.62 11.58
N ASN A 66 0.93 26.37 10.63
CA ASN A 66 0.65 26.57 9.21
C ASN A 66 -0.15 25.40 8.64
N PHE A 67 -1.07 25.71 7.72
CA PHE A 67 -1.71 24.67 6.92
C PHE A 67 -0.73 24.08 5.91
N VAL A 68 -0.61 22.76 5.91
CA VAL A 68 0.27 22.00 5.02
C VAL A 68 -0.47 20.87 4.33
N ASP A 69 -0.07 20.57 3.10
CA ASP A 69 -0.58 19.41 2.36
C ASP A 69 -0.15 18.11 3.06
N VAL A 70 -1.10 17.22 3.33
CA VAL A 70 -0.81 15.87 3.83
C VAL A 70 -0.80 14.90 2.67
N GLN A 71 0.35 14.26 2.45
CA GLN A 71 0.48 13.18 1.47
C GLN A 71 -0.20 11.92 1.97
N ILE A 72 -0.99 11.29 1.12
CA ILE A 72 -1.67 10.02 1.40
C ILE A 72 -0.79 8.90 0.85
N GLY A 73 -0.38 7.96 1.72
CA GLY A 73 0.40 6.79 1.30
C GLY A 73 -0.45 5.72 0.60
N ASP A 74 0.20 4.75 -0.04
CA ASP A 74 -0.43 3.75 -0.94
C ASP A 74 -1.55 2.89 -0.31
N ASN A 75 -1.53 2.75 1.01
CA ASN A 75 -2.49 1.94 1.78
C ASN A 75 -3.74 2.73 2.17
N LEU A 76 -3.85 4.02 1.81
CA LEU A 76 -4.99 4.87 2.13
C LEU A 76 -5.55 5.48 0.85
N ILE A 77 -6.87 5.54 0.75
CA ILE A 77 -7.59 6.19 -0.35
C ILE A 77 -8.47 7.28 0.23
N LEU A 78 -8.42 8.48 -0.37
CA LEU A 78 -9.40 9.53 -0.15
C LEU A 78 -10.47 9.46 -1.25
N GLU A 79 -11.66 8.99 -0.87
CA GLU A 79 -12.78 8.85 -1.79
C GLU A 79 -14.05 9.33 -1.11
N ALA A 80 -14.85 10.15 -1.82
CA ALA A 80 -16.11 10.69 -1.30
C ALA A 80 -15.96 11.32 0.10
N ASN A 81 -14.90 12.12 0.28
CA ASN A 81 -14.58 12.81 1.53
C ASN A 81 -14.30 11.87 2.73
N LYS A 82 -13.97 10.60 2.48
CA LYS A 82 -13.60 9.61 3.50
C LYS A 82 -12.20 9.08 3.20
N ILE A 83 -11.39 8.99 4.26
CA ILE A 83 -10.15 8.23 4.23
C ILE A 83 -10.51 6.78 4.53
N LYS A 84 -10.14 5.88 3.62
CA LYS A 84 -10.33 4.44 3.78
C LYS A 84 -8.98 3.76 3.67
N ALA A 85 -8.79 2.63 4.35
CA ALA A 85 -7.72 1.72 3.99
C ALA A 85 -7.99 1.20 2.57
N ASN A 86 -6.94 1.10 1.77
CA ASN A 86 -6.99 0.41 0.50
C ASN A 86 -7.03 -1.10 0.80
N ASP A 87 -8.23 -1.64 1.03
CA ASP A 87 -8.41 -3.08 1.21
C ASP A 87 -7.90 -3.78 -0.06
N LYS A 88 -6.77 -4.47 0.07
CA LYS A 88 -6.12 -5.10 -1.07
C LYS A 88 -6.97 -6.28 -1.54
N ILE A 89 -7.74 -6.08 -2.62
CA ILE A 89 -8.38 -7.18 -3.34
C ILE A 89 -7.27 -8.11 -3.81
N LEU A 90 -7.26 -9.35 -3.30
CA LEU A 90 -6.27 -10.34 -3.71
C LEU A 90 -6.57 -10.80 -5.13
N LYS A 91 -5.59 -10.64 -6.03
CA LYS A 91 -5.70 -11.13 -7.41
C LYS A 91 -5.38 -12.62 -7.46
N ILE A 92 -6.19 -13.35 -8.21
CA ILE A 92 -6.04 -14.81 -8.39
C ILE A 92 -5.32 -15.10 -9.70
N GLY A 93 -4.21 -15.82 -9.60
CA GLY A 93 -3.43 -16.38 -10.68
C GLY A 93 -3.66 -17.86 -10.87
N ASP A 94 -2.98 -18.42 -11.86
CA ASP A 94 -3.11 -19.80 -12.29
C ASP A 94 -1.76 -20.37 -12.72
N VAL A 95 -1.62 -21.69 -12.59
CA VAL A 95 -0.50 -22.45 -13.15
C VAL A 95 -1.04 -23.58 -14.00
N SER A 96 -0.24 -24.05 -14.96
CA SER A 96 -0.63 -25.20 -15.78
C SER A 96 -0.98 -26.41 -14.89
N PRO A 97 -2.03 -27.19 -15.25
CA PRO A 97 -2.41 -28.35 -14.47
C PRO A 97 -1.25 -29.35 -14.33
N PHE A 98 -1.00 -29.79 -13.11
CA PHE A 98 0.01 -30.79 -12.80
C PHE A 98 -0.46 -32.19 -13.22
N ASN A 99 0.45 -32.95 -13.81
CA ASN A 99 0.23 -34.33 -14.27
C ASN A 99 1.07 -35.36 -13.50
N ILE A 100 1.63 -34.94 -12.36
CA ILE A 100 2.39 -35.78 -11.42
C ILE A 100 1.85 -35.57 -10.00
N PRO A 101 1.87 -36.61 -9.15
CA PRO A 101 1.28 -36.54 -7.81
C PRO A 101 2.17 -35.82 -6.79
N ILE A 102 3.49 -35.84 -6.98
CA ILE A 102 4.48 -35.20 -6.09
C ILE A 102 5.11 -34.04 -6.85
N LEU A 103 4.98 -32.85 -6.28
CA LEU A 103 5.43 -31.58 -6.83
C LEU A 103 6.66 -31.12 -6.04
N SER A 104 7.81 -31.11 -6.69
CA SER A 104 9.06 -30.57 -6.16
C SER A 104 9.43 -29.30 -6.90
N ASP A 105 9.99 -28.33 -6.18
CA ASP A 105 10.55 -27.11 -6.77
C ASP A 105 9.59 -26.40 -7.75
N VAL A 106 8.31 -26.29 -7.36
CA VAL A 106 7.25 -25.79 -8.25
C VAL A 106 7.53 -24.35 -8.66
N ASN A 107 7.57 -24.08 -9.96
CA ASN A 107 7.53 -22.70 -10.45
C ASN A 107 6.08 -22.19 -10.46
N LEU A 108 5.77 -21.23 -9.59
CA LEU A 108 4.46 -20.57 -9.55
C LEU A 108 4.36 -19.35 -10.49
N ILE A 109 5.44 -19.07 -11.23
CA ILE A 109 5.57 -17.97 -12.19
C ILE A 109 5.24 -16.59 -11.58
N ILE A 110 5.76 -16.34 -10.37
CA ILE A 110 5.47 -15.20 -9.48
C ILE A 110 6.60 -14.16 -9.39
N LEU A 111 7.72 -14.35 -10.09
CA LEU A 111 8.86 -13.43 -10.09
C LEU A 111 8.59 -12.23 -11.01
N PRO A 112 9.38 -11.14 -10.91
CA PRO A 112 9.21 -9.97 -11.77
C PRO A 112 9.27 -10.32 -13.26
N GLY A 113 8.27 -9.89 -14.01
CA GLY A 113 8.07 -10.19 -15.44
C GLY A 113 7.31 -11.47 -15.73
N GLU A 114 6.93 -12.26 -14.72
CA GLU A 114 6.18 -13.51 -14.89
C GLU A 114 4.65 -13.31 -14.80
N PRO A 115 3.84 -14.21 -15.40
CA PRO A 115 2.38 -14.05 -15.46
C PRO A 115 1.64 -13.88 -14.12
N ASN A 116 2.19 -14.41 -13.02
CA ASN A 116 1.59 -14.29 -11.69
C ASN A 116 2.31 -13.26 -10.80
N GLU A 117 3.18 -12.38 -11.33
CA GLU A 117 3.89 -11.34 -10.57
C GLU A 117 2.97 -10.52 -9.65
N ASP A 118 1.78 -10.14 -10.14
CA ASP A 118 0.82 -9.32 -9.40
C ASP A 118 -0.25 -10.13 -8.66
N LYS A 119 -0.12 -11.46 -8.61
CA LYS A 119 -1.12 -12.38 -8.04
C LYS A 119 -0.70 -12.82 -6.65
N SER A 120 -1.67 -12.81 -5.73
CA SER A 120 -1.44 -13.22 -4.34
C SER A 120 -2.06 -14.58 -4.03
N VAL A 121 -2.94 -15.09 -4.90
CA VAL A 121 -3.57 -16.41 -4.76
C VAL A 121 -3.26 -17.21 -6.00
N ILE A 122 -2.68 -18.39 -5.86
CA ILE A 122 -2.33 -19.26 -6.99
C ILE A 122 -3.20 -20.51 -6.95
N ARG A 123 -3.99 -20.72 -8.01
CA ARG A 123 -4.80 -21.94 -8.16
C ARG A 123 -3.90 -23.13 -8.48
N MET A 124 -4.03 -24.18 -7.69
CA MET A 124 -3.33 -25.44 -7.87
C MET A 124 -4.28 -26.47 -8.47
N ARG A 125 -3.99 -26.91 -9.71
CA ARG A 125 -4.76 -27.92 -10.45
C ARG A 125 -3.93 -29.16 -10.71
N SER A 126 -4.53 -30.32 -10.54
CA SER A 126 -3.99 -31.60 -10.99
C SER A 126 -5.03 -32.37 -11.79
N ILE A 127 -4.58 -33.03 -12.85
CA ILE A 127 -5.42 -33.96 -13.61
C ILE A 127 -5.54 -35.34 -12.93
N LEU A 128 -4.77 -35.57 -11.87
CA LEU A 128 -4.74 -36.81 -11.08
C LEU A 128 -5.52 -36.69 -9.75
N GLY A 129 -6.06 -35.52 -9.43
CA GLY A 129 -6.75 -35.26 -8.16
C GLY A 129 -5.80 -34.72 -7.09
N ASN A 130 -5.62 -35.47 -6.00
CA ASN A 130 -4.81 -35.02 -4.86
C ASN A 130 -3.34 -34.81 -5.24
N MET A 131 -2.68 -33.85 -4.58
CA MET A 131 -1.29 -33.47 -4.82
C MET A 131 -0.49 -33.45 -3.53
N ILE A 132 0.79 -33.77 -3.61
CA ILE A 132 1.77 -33.56 -2.55
C ILE A 132 2.76 -32.51 -3.04
N ILE A 133 2.96 -31.41 -2.30
CA ILE A 133 3.97 -30.41 -2.59
C ILE A 133 5.10 -30.47 -1.57
N THR A 134 6.32 -30.44 -2.06
CA THR A 134 7.54 -30.52 -1.24
C THR A 134 8.35 -29.22 -1.27
N GLY A 135 8.13 -28.38 -2.28
CA GLY A 135 8.80 -27.11 -2.44
C GLY A 135 8.28 -26.28 -3.61
N ILE A 136 8.61 -24.99 -3.56
CA ILE A 136 8.25 -23.94 -4.51
C ILE A 136 9.54 -23.17 -4.80
N ILE A 137 9.78 -22.78 -6.05
CA ILE A 137 10.93 -21.94 -6.41
C ILE A 137 10.97 -20.70 -5.49
N GLY A 138 12.15 -20.37 -4.98
CA GLY A 138 12.33 -19.24 -4.06
C GLY A 138 11.78 -17.92 -4.62
N GLY A 139 11.17 -17.14 -3.73
CA GLY A 139 10.57 -15.84 -4.04
C GLY A 139 11.46 -14.66 -3.71
N VAL A 140 10.85 -13.48 -3.62
CA VAL A 140 11.45 -12.26 -3.07
C VAL A 140 11.21 -12.21 -1.56
N ASP A 141 12.15 -11.63 -0.80
CA ASP A 141 12.02 -11.53 0.66
C ASP A 141 10.70 -10.88 1.09
N GLY A 142 9.97 -11.53 2.01
CA GLY A 142 8.66 -11.10 2.48
C GLY A 142 7.50 -11.33 1.50
N GLN A 143 7.73 -11.93 0.33
CA GLN A 143 6.68 -12.22 -0.65
C GLN A 143 5.67 -13.21 -0.06
N GLN A 144 4.40 -12.84 -0.05
CA GLN A 144 3.30 -13.67 0.46
C GLN A 144 2.44 -14.19 -0.68
N ILE A 145 2.10 -15.48 -0.60
CA ILE A 145 1.21 -16.16 -1.54
C ILE A 145 0.21 -17.05 -0.79
N TRP A 146 -0.95 -17.26 -1.40
CA TRP A 146 -1.90 -18.29 -1.02
C TRP A 146 -1.87 -19.40 -2.04
N LEU A 147 -1.75 -20.65 -1.58
CA LEU A 147 -1.98 -21.82 -2.42
C LEU A 147 -3.46 -22.21 -2.33
N TYR A 148 -4.10 -22.35 -3.48
CA TYR A 148 -5.53 -22.64 -3.58
C TYR A 148 -5.76 -23.93 -4.38
N PRO A 149 -5.76 -25.12 -3.74
CA PRO A 149 -6.15 -26.37 -4.38
C PRO A 149 -7.60 -26.35 -4.87
N VAL A 150 -7.81 -26.59 -6.17
CA VAL A 150 -9.14 -26.56 -6.79
C VAL A 150 -9.60 -27.89 -7.40
N THR A 151 -8.76 -28.93 -7.37
CA THR A 151 -9.04 -30.23 -8.04
C THR A 151 -9.14 -31.37 -7.05
N GLY A 152 -8.17 -31.47 -6.13
CA GLY A 152 -8.17 -32.36 -4.97
C GLY A 152 -7.43 -31.72 -3.82
N ASP A 153 -7.20 -32.47 -2.75
CA ASP A 153 -6.49 -31.98 -1.56
C ASP A 153 -5.01 -31.75 -1.88
N LEU A 154 -4.42 -30.76 -1.20
CA LEU A 154 -2.99 -30.48 -1.26
C LEU A 154 -2.34 -30.89 0.05
N THR A 155 -1.42 -31.84 0.00
CA THR A 155 -0.57 -32.19 1.14
C THR A 155 0.76 -31.44 1.02
N ILE A 156 1.07 -30.56 1.97
CA ILE A 156 2.41 -30.00 2.12
C ILE A 156 3.26 -31.01 2.90
N LEU A 157 4.36 -31.44 2.31
CA LEU A 157 5.40 -32.21 2.96
C LEU A 157 6.59 -31.30 3.30
N PRO A 158 6.64 -30.73 4.51
CA PRO A 158 7.63 -29.74 4.86
C PRO A 158 9.04 -30.35 4.94
N ASN A 159 10.05 -29.50 4.73
CA ASN A 159 11.47 -29.84 4.87
C ASN A 159 11.96 -31.05 4.04
N SER A 160 11.19 -31.45 3.03
CA SER A 160 11.49 -32.61 2.18
C SER A 160 12.77 -32.42 1.37
N ILE A 161 13.60 -33.47 1.35
CA ILE A 161 14.83 -33.51 0.54
C ILE A 161 14.56 -33.65 -0.96
N LEU A 162 13.30 -33.88 -1.35
CA LEU A 162 12.89 -33.95 -2.76
C LEU A 162 12.89 -32.58 -3.45
N SER A 163 12.97 -31.49 -2.68
CA SER A 163 13.15 -30.12 -3.19
C SER A 163 14.52 -29.55 -2.80
N LEU A 164 15.02 -28.65 -3.64
CA LEU A 164 16.25 -27.88 -3.40
C LEU A 164 16.16 -27.13 -2.07
N PHE A 165 17.30 -26.91 -1.41
CA PHE A 165 17.30 -26.29 -0.07
C PHE A 165 16.53 -24.95 -0.05
N GLY A 166 16.76 -24.09 -1.05
CA GLY A 166 16.11 -22.78 -1.18
C GLY A 166 14.60 -22.82 -1.45
N ASN A 167 14.08 -23.97 -1.87
CA ASN A 167 12.70 -24.12 -2.33
C ASN A 167 11.81 -24.83 -1.32
N ARG A 168 12.39 -25.38 -0.25
CA ARG A 168 11.62 -26.16 0.73
C ARG A 168 10.62 -25.28 1.46
N ILE A 169 9.44 -25.83 1.66
CA ILE A 169 8.45 -25.29 2.59
C ILE A 169 8.85 -25.75 3.99
N GLU A 170 9.06 -24.80 4.89
CA GLU A 170 9.49 -25.06 6.26
C GLU A 170 8.29 -25.08 7.21
N SER A 171 8.26 -26.11 8.06
CA SER A 171 7.35 -26.23 9.19
C SER A 171 8.00 -27.09 10.27
N ASN A 172 7.69 -26.81 11.52
CA ASN A 172 8.14 -27.60 12.67
C ASN A 172 7.27 -28.86 12.90
N GLY A 173 6.14 -28.98 12.20
CA GLY A 173 5.19 -30.09 12.34
C GLY A 173 5.31 -31.20 11.29
N SER A 174 4.41 -32.17 11.35
CA SER A 174 4.22 -33.20 10.32
C SER A 174 3.68 -32.61 9.01
N SER A 175 3.49 -33.47 7.99
CA SER A 175 2.78 -33.08 6.77
C SER A 175 1.43 -32.44 7.08
N MET A 176 1.08 -31.40 6.34
CA MET A 176 -0.16 -30.65 6.47
C MET A 176 -1.06 -30.94 5.27
N VAL A 177 -2.34 -31.23 5.52
CA VAL A 177 -3.33 -31.43 4.45
C VAL A 177 -4.21 -30.18 4.38
N ILE A 178 -4.31 -29.62 3.18
CA ILE A 178 -5.21 -28.53 2.83
C ILE A 178 -6.31 -29.14 1.97
N GLU A 179 -7.52 -29.20 2.51
CA GLU A 179 -8.68 -29.74 1.80
C GLU A 179 -8.95 -28.92 0.52
N ARG A 180 -9.51 -29.58 -0.49
CA ARG A 180 -9.94 -28.91 -1.71
C ARG A 180 -10.81 -27.70 -1.39
N TYR A 181 -10.46 -26.58 -2.02
CA TYR A 181 -11.04 -25.25 -1.85
C TYR A 181 -10.70 -24.49 -0.57
N ASN A 182 -9.94 -25.09 0.35
CA ASN A 182 -9.28 -24.33 1.40
C ASN A 182 -7.97 -23.74 0.87
N MET A 183 -7.43 -22.75 1.57
CA MET A 183 -6.19 -22.09 1.18
C MET A 183 -5.21 -22.06 2.34
N VAL A 184 -3.93 -22.00 2.02
CA VAL A 184 -2.86 -21.81 3.00
C VAL A 184 -1.97 -20.66 2.57
N ARG A 185 -1.59 -19.79 3.51
CA ARG A 185 -0.71 -18.67 3.25
C ARG A 185 0.74 -19.03 3.58
N LEU A 186 1.62 -18.71 2.65
CA LEU A 186 3.06 -18.82 2.82
C LEU A 186 3.73 -17.46 2.63
N MET A 187 4.89 -17.29 3.26
CA MET A 187 5.78 -16.15 3.06
C MET A 187 7.18 -16.66 2.76
N TYR A 188 7.85 -16.08 1.77
CA TYR A 188 9.25 -16.38 1.53
C TYR A 188 10.15 -15.58 2.47
N ASP A 189 11.04 -16.28 3.17
CA ASP A 189 12.12 -15.70 3.97
C ASP A 189 13.43 -15.90 3.19
N ALA A 190 13.97 -14.82 2.62
CA ALA A 190 15.18 -14.89 1.80
C ALA A 190 16.44 -15.13 2.64
N THR A 191 16.45 -14.69 3.89
CA THR A 191 17.56 -14.91 4.83
C THR A 191 17.72 -16.40 5.11
N ARG A 192 16.61 -17.12 5.28
CA ARG A 192 16.60 -18.57 5.47
C ARG A 192 16.56 -19.36 4.16
N SER A 193 16.20 -18.70 3.06
CA SER A 193 15.90 -19.31 1.76
C SER A 193 14.86 -20.43 1.91
N LYS A 194 13.71 -20.08 2.49
CA LYS A 194 12.60 -21.01 2.76
C LYS A 194 11.25 -20.34 2.60
N TRP A 195 10.25 -21.13 2.21
CA TRP A 195 8.84 -20.74 2.33
C TRP A 195 8.33 -21.10 3.72
N ILE A 196 7.84 -20.13 4.48
CA ILE A 196 7.31 -20.29 5.83
C ILE A 196 5.79 -20.31 5.77
N ILE A 197 5.17 -21.30 6.40
CA ILE A 197 3.70 -21.34 6.56
C ILE A 197 3.31 -20.30 7.61
N MET A 198 2.46 -19.33 7.24
CA MET A 198 2.14 -18.19 8.11
C MET A 198 1.01 -18.48 9.10
N ASP A 199 -0.07 -19.08 8.64
CA ASP A 199 -1.15 -19.66 9.47
C ASP A 199 -2.17 -20.36 8.56
N HIS A 200 -3.06 -21.14 9.17
CA HIS A 200 -4.10 -21.98 8.56
C HIS A 200 -5.50 -21.45 8.85
#